data_AF-A0A438VDJ9-F1
#
_entry.id   AF-A0A438VDJ9-F1
#
_cell.length_a   1.000
_cell.length_b   1.000
_cell.length_c   1.000
_cell.angle_alpha   90.00
_cell.angle_beta   90.00
_cell.angle_gamma   90.00
#
_symmetry.space_group_name_H-M   'P 1'
#
loop_
_entity.id
_entity.type
_entity.pdbx_description
1 polymer ?
#
loop_
_entity_poly.entity_id
_entity_poly.type
_entity_poly.pdbx_seq_one_letter_code
_entity_poly.pdbx_strand_id
1 'polypeptide(L)' 'VVLKGRESQNSKAGLDVLFRVQTMMQDLANPEKEPKTEGRFVSWMFVPRAKETPKNEKKTKENNPPFNR' A
#
# COMPACT_ATOMS: atom_id res chain seq x y z
N VAL A 1 5.22 10.07 -5.28
CA VAL A 1 4.71 11.09 -6.22
C VAL A 1 4.85 12.46 -5.58
N VAL A 2 5.30 13.46 -6.34
CA VAL A 2 5.38 14.85 -5.88
C VAL A 2 4.29 15.64 -6.61
N LEU A 3 3.41 16.29 -5.85
CA LEU A 3 2.32 17.12 -6.33
C LEU A 3 2.84 18.53 -6.63
N LYS A 4 2.58 19.05 -7.84
CA LYS A 4 3.03 20.36 -8.32
C LYS A 4 1.86 21.29 -8.68
N GLY A 5 1.91 22.53 -8.20
CA GLY A 5 0.91 23.55 -8.54
C GLY A 5 -0.46 23.23 -7.94
N ARG A 6 -1.51 23.22 -8.76
CA ARG A 6 -2.91 23.06 -8.30
C ARG A 6 -3.17 21.69 -7.67
N GLU A 7 -2.44 20.65 -8.07
CA GLU A 7 -2.59 19.31 -7.53
C GLU A 7 -2.06 19.19 -6.08
N SER A 8 -1.24 20.13 -5.61
CA SER A 8 -0.78 20.15 -4.21
C SER A 8 -1.91 20.36 -3.19
N GLN A 9 -3.06 20.91 -3.61
CA GLN A 9 -4.22 21.08 -2.74
C GLN A 9 -5.12 19.84 -2.68
N ASN A 10 -4.93 18.89 -3.61
CA ASN A 10 -5.74 17.68 -3.66
C ASN A 10 -4.87 16.47 -4.05
N SER A 11 -4.58 15.63 -3.06
CA SER A 11 -3.73 14.45 -3.23
C SER A 11 -4.36 13.33 -4.06
N LYS A 12 -5.64 13.45 -4.44
CA LYS A 12 -6.34 12.44 -5.25
C LYS A 12 -5.58 12.07 -6.52
N ALA A 13 -5.06 13.06 -7.25
CA ALA A 13 -4.29 12.80 -8.47
C ALA A 13 -3.04 11.95 -8.19
N GLY A 14 -2.35 12.22 -7.07
CA GLY A 14 -1.19 11.43 -6.65
C GLY A 14 -1.56 10.01 -6.20
N LEU A 15 -2.70 9.85 -5.55
CA LEU A 15 -3.24 8.54 -5.16
C LEU A 15 -3.64 7.70 -6.37
N ASP A 16 -4.34 8.29 -7.34
CA ASP A 16 -4.77 7.60 -8.56
C ASP A 16 -3.57 7.04 -9.34
N VAL A 17 -2.47 7.81 -9.43
CA VAL A 17 -1.21 7.34 -10.01
C VAL A 17 -0.64 6.14 -9.24
N LEU A 18 -0.62 6.23 -7.92
CA LEU A 18 -0.09 5.16 -7.07
C LEU A 18 -0.92 3.87 -7.13
N PHE A 19 -2.25 3.97 -7.21
CA PHE A 19 -3.13 2.81 -7.44
C PHE A 19 -2.89 2.19 -8.82
N ARG A 20 -2.68 3.00 -9.86
CA ARG A 20 -2.33 2.47 -11.17
C ARG A 20 -1.00 1.73 -11.15
N VAL A 21 0.01 2.29 -10.48
CA VAL A 21 1.32 1.64 -10.30
C VAL A 21 1.19 0.33 -9.51
N GLN A 22 0.38 0.31 -8.45
CA GLN A 22 0.10 -0.92 -7.70
C GLN A 22 -0.45 -2.00 -8.62
N THR A 23 -1.48 -1.71 -9.42
CA THR A 23 -2.05 -2.68 -10.38
C THR A 23 -1.00 -3.23 -11.33
N MET A 24 -0.05 -2.40 -11.78
CA MET A 24 1.03 -2.84 -12.66
C MET A 24 2.11 -3.67 -11.95
N MET A 25 2.23 -3.57 -10.62
CA MET A 25 3.24 -4.27 -9.81
C MET A 25 2.66 -5.47 -9.03
N GLN A 26 1.39 -5.83 -9.30
CA GLN A 26 0.62 -6.84 -8.57
C GLN A 26 1.15 -8.28 -8.69
N ASP A 27 2.15 -8.53 -9.51
CA ASP A 27 2.89 -9.79 -9.64
C ASP A 27 4.29 -9.71 -8.99
N LEU A 28 4.89 -8.51 -8.94
CA LEU A 28 6.27 -8.31 -8.51
C LEU A 28 6.43 -7.91 -7.04
N ALA A 29 5.50 -7.16 -6.46
CA ALA A 29 5.68 -6.58 -5.12
C ALA A 29 4.36 -6.42 -4.36
N ASN A 30 4.41 -6.49 -3.04
CA ASN A 30 3.26 -6.30 -2.17
C ASN A 30 3.36 -4.95 -1.45
N PRO A 31 2.26 -4.19 -1.34
CA PRO A 31 2.25 -2.98 -0.53
C PRO A 31 2.41 -3.32 0.95
N GLU A 32 3.28 -2.61 1.67
CA GLU A 32 3.47 -2.84 3.11
C GLU A 32 2.33 -2.25 3.95
N LYS A 33 1.84 -1.09 3.54
CA LYS A 33 0.82 -0.27 4.23
C LYS A 33 -0.03 0.47 3.20
N GLU A 34 -0.94 1.33 3.62
CA GLU A 34 -1.66 2.26 2.74
C GLU A 34 -0.79 3.44 2.31
N PRO A 35 -1.09 4.08 1.15
CA PRO A 35 -0.38 5.27 0.71
C PRO A 35 -0.58 6.44 1.67
N LYS A 36 0.49 7.20 1.94
CA LYS A 36 0.49 8.36 2.84
C LYS A 36 0.59 9.66 2.07
N THR A 37 -0.11 10.67 2.55
CA THR A 37 -0.01 12.05 2.03
C THR A 37 0.63 12.94 3.09
N GLU A 38 1.76 13.56 2.74
CA GLU A 38 2.52 14.47 3.61
C GLU A 38 2.87 15.73 2.83
N GLY A 39 2.10 16.80 3.05
CA GLY A 39 2.23 18.05 2.31
C GLY A 39 2.06 17.85 0.80
N ARG A 40 3.15 18.05 0.05
CA ARG A 40 3.17 17.88 -1.42
C ARG A 40 3.55 16.48 -1.88
N PHE A 41 3.74 15.54 -0.96
CA PHE A 41 4.18 14.19 -1.28
C PHE A 41 3.05 13.19 -1.06
N VAL A 42 2.86 12.29 -2.01
CA VAL A 42 2.08 11.06 -1.82
C VAL A 42 3.03 9.89 -2.00
N SER A 43 3.21 9.07 -0.96
CA SER A 43 4.21 8.00 -0.93
C SER A 43 3.56 6.65 -0.59
N TRP A 44 4.10 5.58 -1.17
CA TRP A 44 3.66 4.21 -0.91
C TRP A 44 4.86 3.26 -0.97
N MET A 45 5.04 2.47 0.09
CA MET A 45 6.10 1.48 0.18
C MET A 45 5.64 0.12 -0.36
N PHE A 46 6.46 -0.45 -1.25
CA PHE A 46 6.28 -1.78 -1.82
C PHE A 46 7.47 -2.67 -1.46
N VAL A 47 7.18 -3.89 -1.01
CA VAL A 47 8.18 -4.91 -0.71
C VAL A 47 8.19 -5.93 -1.85
N PRO A 48 9.34 -6.18 -2.51
CA PRO A 48 9.44 -7.18 -3.57
C PRO A 48 9.02 -8.57 -3.09
N ARG A 49 8.30 -9.30 -3.93
CA ARG A 49 8.10 -10.73 -3.76
C ARG A 49 9.39 -11.43 -4.16
N ALA A 50 9.94 -12.23 -3.25
CA ALA A 50 11.02 -13.13 -3.61
C ALA A 50 10.53 -14.08 -4.70
N LYS A 51 11.30 -14.24 -5.79
CA LYS A 51 11.09 -15.31 -6.77
C LYS A 51 11.36 -16.63 -6.03
N GLU A 52 10.28 -17.27 -5.59
CA GLU A 52 10.21 -18.58 -4.93
C GLU A 52 11.50 -19.06 -4.23
N THR A 53 11.60 -18.78 -2.94
CA THR A 53 11.75 -19.87 -1.97
C THR A 53 10.53 -19.83 -1.06
N PRO A 54 9.76 -20.91 -0.92
CA PRO A 54 8.49 -20.87 -0.19
C PRO A 54 8.78 -20.78 1.30
N LYS A 55 8.41 -19.66 1.95
CA LYS A 55 8.27 -19.62 3.41
C LYS A 55 7.35 -18.48 3.87
N ASN A 56 6.14 -18.91 4.22
CA ASN A 56 5.48 -18.70 5.52
C ASN A 56 4.98 -17.28 5.90
N GLU A 57 3.66 -17.14 5.82
CA GLU A 57 2.73 -16.47 6.73
C GLU A 57 3.08 -15.10 7.35
N LYS A 58 2.16 -14.14 7.21
CA LYS A 58 1.54 -13.55 8.39
C LYS A 58 0.02 -13.48 8.24
N LYS A 59 -0.62 -14.38 9.00
CA LYS A 59 -2.00 -14.39 9.46
C LYS A 59 -2.49 -12.97 9.78
N THR A 60 -3.55 -12.53 9.10
CA THR A 60 -4.46 -11.54 9.65
C THR A 60 -5.04 -12.13 10.93
N LYS A 61 -4.64 -11.59 12.08
CA LYS A 61 -5.26 -11.89 13.37
C LYS A 61 -6.68 -11.34 13.35
N GLU A 62 -7.63 -12.16 12.95
CA GLU A 62 -9.04 -11.92 13.26
C GLU A 62 -9.23 -12.36 14.72
N ASN A 63 -9.42 -11.37 15.60
CA ASN A 63 -9.61 -11.57 17.03
C ASN A 63 -10.97 -12.24 17.26
N ASN A 64 -10.97 -13.52 17.66
CA ASN A 64 -12.16 -14.16 18.22
C ASN A 64 -12.49 -13.51 19.58
N PRO A 65 -13.72 -12.99 19.80
CA PRO A 65 -14.18 -12.65 21.13
C PRO A 65 -14.46 -13.93 21.96
N PRO A 66 -14.27 -13.87 23.29
CA PRO A 66 -14.30 -15.05 24.15
C PRO A 66 -15.72 -15.63 24.27
N PHE A 67 -15.77 -16.96 24.22
CA PHE A 67 -16.91 -17.76 24.67
C PHE A 67 -17.25 -17.36 26.12
N ASN A 68 -18.37 -16.70 26.34
CA ASN A 68 -18.97 -16.57 27.67
C ASN A 68 -20.06 -17.65 27.82
N ARG A 69 -19.99 -18.38 28.94
CA ARG A 69 -20.97 -19.39 29.39
C ARG A 69 -22.36 -18.79 29.60
#